data_AF-A0A8T1GAW6-F1
#
_entry.id   AF-A0A8T1GAW6-F1
#
_cell.length_a   1.000
_cell.length_b   1.000
_cell.length_c   1.000
_cell.angle_alpha   90.00
_cell.angle_beta   90.00
_cell.angle_gamma   90.00
#
_symmetry.space_group_name_H-M   'P 1'
#
loop_
_entity.id
_entity.type
_entity.pdbx_description
1 polymer ?
#
loop_
_entity_poly.entity_id
_entity_poly.type
_entity_poly.pdbx_seq_one_letter_code
_entity_poly.pdbx_strand_id
1 'polypeptide(L)'
;MKSIKDLLIWYNNLDVVPFIKAIKAQRELFKRFDLDMFADGVSLPGLSEKVMYQTCFNNLQHPDKKPANAFQFPAKRMGGYKSQDAQAKRKCGMTLEHLNTLLQKQKYLCGLCYCQLTADIPSADRINNNIGHIDGNILISCGKCNSARKDMSLGGFRYKKLLEFNSDRLVYSINREEKDIYAKMKANIAGGPSIIFNRYAKRNETKIRGDAMRSIDYS
;
A
#
# COMPACT_ATOMS: atom_id res chain seq x y z
N MET A 1 -42.47 -21.71 32.01
CA MET A 1 -43.02 -20.80 30.99
C MET A 1 -44.54 -20.82 31.17
N LYS A 2 -45.17 -19.71 31.59
CA LYS A 2 -46.58 -19.69 32.03
C LYS A 2 -47.48 -18.84 31.13
N SER A 3 -46.90 -17.97 30.29
CA SER A 3 -47.62 -17.08 29.37
C SER A 3 -46.92 -16.98 28.00
N ILE A 4 -47.63 -16.48 26.98
CA ILE A 4 -47.04 -16.16 25.67
C ILE A 4 -45.89 -15.16 25.81
N LYS A 5 -46.00 -14.22 26.76
CA LYS A 5 -44.92 -13.27 27.08
C LYS A 5 -43.65 -13.99 27.53
N ASP A 6 -43.77 -14.99 28.40
CA ASP A 6 -42.61 -15.78 28.86
C ASP A 6 -41.96 -16.55 27.70
N LEU A 7 -42.78 -17.07 26.77
CA LEU A 7 -42.28 -17.74 25.56
C LEU A 7 -41.50 -16.77 24.67
N LEU A 8 -42.03 -15.57 24.43
CA LEU A 8 -41.36 -14.56 23.61
C LEU A 8 -40.05 -14.09 24.24
N ILE A 9 -40.00 -13.93 25.56
CA ILE A 9 -38.77 -13.58 26.30
C ILE A 9 -37.74 -14.69 26.17
N TRP A 10 -38.13 -15.94 26.43
CA TRP A 10 -37.22 -17.08 26.34
C TRP A 10 -36.66 -17.24 24.92
N TYR A 11 -37.53 -17.14 23.92
CA TYR A 11 -37.17 -17.24 22.50
C TYR A 11 -36.20 -16.13 22.06
N ASN A 12 -36.50 -14.87 22.41
CA ASN A 12 -35.60 -13.76 22.11
C ASN A 12 -34.24 -13.93 22.79
N ASN A 13 -34.21 -14.41 24.04
CA ASN A 13 -32.95 -14.64 24.73
C ASN A 13 -32.11 -15.73 24.06
N LEU A 14 -32.72 -16.78 23.51
CA LEU A 14 -32.02 -17.81 22.75
C LEU A 14 -31.36 -17.27 21.48
N ASP A 15 -31.94 -16.26 20.84
CA ASP A 15 -31.37 -15.65 19.63
C ASP A 15 -30.33 -14.57 19.97
N VAL A 16 -30.66 -13.69 20.93
CA VAL A 16 -29.86 -12.49 21.23
C VAL A 16 -28.57 -12.83 22.00
N VAL A 17 -28.61 -13.77 22.94
CA VAL A 17 -27.43 -14.08 23.77
C VAL A 17 -26.27 -14.65 22.94
N PRO A 18 -26.48 -15.65 22.06
CA PRO A 18 -25.44 -16.12 21.15
C PRO A 18 -24.97 -15.05 20.17
N PHE A 19 -25.90 -14.23 19.65
CA PHE A 19 -25.58 -13.14 18.74
C PHE A 19 -24.62 -12.12 19.37
N ILE A 20 -24.91 -11.67 20.60
CA ILE A 20 -24.03 -10.76 21.35
C ILE A 20 -22.67 -11.41 21.63
N LYS A 21 -22.65 -12.72 21.96
CA LYS A 21 -21.39 -13.44 22.21
C LYS A 21 -20.52 -13.48 20.94
N ALA A 22 -21.10 -13.75 19.78
CA ALA A 22 -20.40 -13.75 18.50
C ALA A 22 -19.87 -12.35 18.15
N ILE A 23 -20.69 -11.30 18.29
CA ILE A 23 -20.27 -9.91 18.09
C ILE A 23 -19.08 -9.55 18.98
N LYS A 24 -19.13 -9.92 20.27
CA LYS A 24 -18.03 -9.65 21.20
C LYS A 24 -16.74 -10.32 20.73
N ALA A 25 -16.79 -11.60 20.38
CA ALA A 25 -15.62 -12.33 19.89
C ALA A 25 -15.03 -11.71 18.61
N GLN A 26 -15.90 -11.35 17.66
CA GLN A 26 -15.49 -10.74 16.40
C GLN A 26 -14.92 -9.33 16.59
N ARG A 27 -15.51 -8.52 17.47
CA ARG A 27 -14.98 -7.21 17.87
C ARG A 27 -13.58 -7.35 18.47
N GLU A 28 -13.35 -8.31 19.36
CA GLU A 28 -12.02 -8.54 19.95
C GLU A 28 -10.97 -9.01 18.94
N LEU A 29 -11.37 -9.66 17.84
CA LEU A 29 -10.46 -9.99 16.74
C LEU A 29 -10.01 -8.72 16.00
N PHE A 30 -10.95 -7.89 15.54
CA PHE A 30 -10.64 -6.71 14.72
C PHE A 30 -9.98 -5.57 15.50
N LYS A 31 -10.25 -5.48 16.80
CA LYS A 31 -9.50 -4.57 17.70
C LYS A 31 -7.99 -4.81 17.68
N ARG A 32 -7.52 -6.03 17.41
CA ARG A 32 -6.07 -6.33 17.30
C ARG A 32 -5.42 -5.60 16.12
N PHE A 33 -6.22 -5.19 15.14
CA PHE A 33 -5.82 -4.44 13.97
C PHE A 33 -6.23 -2.96 14.05
N ASP A 34 -6.63 -2.50 15.24
CA ASP A 34 -7.14 -1.14 15.47
C ASP A 34 -8.33 -0.78 14.58
N LEU A 35 -9.24 -1.74 14.35
CA LEU A 35 -10.45 -1.55 13.56
C LEU A 35 -11.70 -1.70 14.43
N ASP A 36 -12.62 -0.74 14.30
CA ASP A 36 -13.96 -0.83 14.84
C ASP A 36 -14.87 -1.58 13.85
N MET A 37 -15.41 -2.71 14.30
CA MET A 37 -16.22 -3.58 13.46
C MET A 37 -17.48 -2.92 12.86
N PHE A 38 -18.02 -1.87 13.50
CA PHE A 38 -19.26 -1.20 13.09
C PHE A 38 -19.00 0.11 12.37
N ALA A 39 -17.92 0.83 12.70
CA ALA A 39 -17.57 2.09 12.05
C ALA A 39 -16.66 1.90 10.84
N ASP A 40 -15.71 0.95 10.91
CA ASP A 40 -14.68 0.80 9.89
C ASP A 40 -15.08 -0.11 8.73
N GLY A 41 -16.16 -0.88 8.84
CA GLY A 41 -16.59 -1.74 7.74
C GLY A 41 -18.06 -2.05 7.80
N VAL A 42 -18.72 -1.92 6.66
CA VAL A 42 -20.13 -2.34 6.50
C VAL A 42 -20.25 -3.87 6.55
N SER A 43 -19.16 -4.59 6.27
CA SER A 43 -19.14 -6.06 6.23
C SER A 43 -17.80 -6.65 6.69
N LEU A 44 -17.84 -7.93 7.09
CA LEU A 44 -16.68 -8.74 7.43
C LEU A 44 -15.59 -8.76 6.33
N PRO A 45 -15.93 -8.95 5.05
CA PRO A 45 -14.98 -8.82 3.96
C PRO A 45 -14.32 -7.44 3.89
N GLY A 46 -15.09 -6.36 4.11
CA GLY A 46 -14.54 -5.00 4.11
C GLY A 46 -13.53 -4.76 5.23
N LEU A 47 -13.79 -5.29 6.44
CA LEU A 47 -12.81 -5.25 7.53
C LEU A 47 -11.58 -6.10 7.23
N SER A 48 -11.76 -7.28 6.65
CA SER A 48 -10.67 -8.18 6.29
C SER A 48 -9.78 -7.58 5.20
N GLU A 49 -10.37 -6.87 4.24
CA GLU A 49 -9.66 -6.10 3.22
C GLU A 49 -8.82 -4.97 3.85
N LYS A 50 -9.35 -4.24 4.83
CA LYS A 50 -8.57 -3.24 5.58
C LYS A 50 -7.36 -3.87 6.29
N VAL A 51 -7.54 -5.01 6.95
CA VAL A 51 -6.44 -5.76 7.60
C VAL A 51 -5.39 -6.19 6.57
N MET A 52 -5.82 -6.67 5.40
CA MET A 52 -4.94 -7.06 4.31
C MET A 52 -4.07 -5.87 3.87
N TYR A 53 -4.67 -4.73 3.56
CA TYR A 53 -3.92 -3.54 3.17
C TYR A 53 -3.00 -3.03 4.28
N GLN A 54 -3.48 -2.94 5.53
CA GLN A 54 -2.63 -2.58 6.67
C GLN A 54 -1.40 -3.50 6.74
N THR A 55 -1.58 -4.81 6.60
CA THR A 55 -0.47 -5.77 6.64
C THR A 55 0.51 -5.57 5.48
N CYS A 56 0.00 -5.34 4.26
CA CYS A 56 0.83 -5.09 3.08
C CYS A 56 1.64 -3.79 3.21
N PHE A 57 1.01 -2.69 3.65
CA PHE A 57 1.65 -1.37 3.72
C PHE A 57 2.51 -1.18 4.98
N ASN A 58 2.23 -1.89 6.07
CA ASN A 58 3.07 -1.85 7.29
C ASN A 58 4.39 -2.61 7.12
N ASN A 59 4.45 -3.56 6.19
CA ASN A 59 5.62 -4.41 5.95
C ASN A 59 6.40 -4.02 4.68
N LEU A 60 6.27 -2.77 4.22
CA LEU A 60 7.05 -2.27 3.08
C LEU A 60 8.54 -2.35 3.39
N GLN A 61 9.30 -2.98 2.50
CA GLN A 61 10.76 -2.99 2.58
C GLN A 61 11.35 -1.82 1.81
N HIS A 62 12.48 -1.32 2.29
CA HIS A 62 13.23 -0.29 1.60
C HIS A 62 14.38 -0.89 0.77
N PRO A 63 14.70 -0.30 -0.39
CA PRO A 63 15.87 -0.70 -1.16
C PRO A 63 17.15 -0.56 -0.33
N ASP A 64 18.10 -1.45 -0.56
CA ASP A 64 19.44 -1.36 0.01
C ASP A 64 20.12 -0.05 -0.42
N LYS A 65 20.84 0.59 0.51
CA LYS A 65 21.52 1.88 0.31
C LYS A 65 23.04 1.71 0.29
N LYS A 66 23.51 0.64 -0.35
CA LYS A 66 24.94 0.38 -0.58
C LYS A 66 25.55 1.52 -1.40
N PRO A 67 26.57 2.23 -0.87
CA PRO A 67 27.25 3.30 -1.60
C PRO A 67 27.73 2.84 -2.99
N ALA A 68 27.68 3.74 -3.97
CA ALA A 68 28.32 3.51 -5.26
C ALA A 68 29.77 4.02 -5.28
N ASN A 69 30.51 3.69 -6.33
CA ASN A 69 31.87 4.18 -6.54
C ASN A 69 31.89 5.70 -6.69
N ALA A 70 32.90 6.33 -6.10
CA ALA A 70 33.05 7.79 -6.15
C ALA A 70 33.33 8.27 -7.57
N PHE A 71 32.65 9.35 -7.98
CA PHE A 71 32.88 10.02 -9.25
C PHE A 71 32.56 11.52 -9.15
N GLN A 72 33.02 12.29 -10.13
CA GLN A 72 32.71 13.73 -10.24
C GLN A 72 31.54 13.96 -11.19
N PHE A 73 30.65 14.89 -10.85
CA PHE A 73 29.50 15.22 -11.67
C PHE A 73 29.95 15.66 -13.07
N PRO A 74 29.31 15.18 -14.16
CA PRO A 74 29.75 15.52 -15.50
C PRO A 74 29.49 16.99 -15.84
N ALA A 75 30.55 17.79 -15.94
CA ALA A 75 30.46 19.21 -16.27
C ALA A 75 29.71 19.47 -17.59
N LYS A 76 29.79 18.55 -18.57
CA LYS A 76 29.05 18.61 -19.84
C LYS A 76 27.52 18.73 -19.68
N ARG A 77 26.95 18.22 -18.58
CA ARG A 77 25.50 18.29 -18.32
C ARG A 77 25.05 19.66 -17.82
N MET A 78 25.97 20.47 -17.29
CA MET A 78 25.66 21.80 -16.71
C MET A 78 25.03 22.76 -17.71
N GLY A 79 25.50 22.74 -18.96
CA GLY A 79 24.98 23.63 -20.01
C GLY A 79 23.48 23.45 -20.23
N GLY A 80 23.02 22.19 -20.27
CA GLY A 80 21.61 21.87 -20.46
C GLY A 80 20.69 22.43 -19.38
N TYR A 81 21.10 22.35 -18.10
CA TYR A 81 20.31 22.87 -17.00
C TYR A 81 20.25 24.41 -17.01
N LYS A 82 21.37 25.08 -17.31
CA LYS A 82 21.41 26.54 -17.46
C LYS A 82 20.46 27.01 -18.57
N SER A 83 20.46 26.34 -19.73
CA SER A 83 19.56 26.67 -20.84
C SER A 83 18.08 26.48 -20.47
N GLN A 84 17.74 25.40 -19.75
CA GLN A 84 16.36 25.15 -19.31
C GLN A 84 15.82 26.22 -18.36
N ASP A 85 16.66 26.69 -17.42
CA ASP A 85 16.25 27.73 -16.48
C ASP A 85 16.20 29.10 -17.14
N ALA A 86 17.12 29.41 -18.06
CA ALA A 86 17.06 30.63 -18.85
C ALA A 86 15.77 30.71 -19.68
N GLN A 87 15.41 29.62 -20.38
CA GLN A 87 14.19 29.55 -21.19
C GLN A 87 12.92 29.76 -20.34
N ALA A 88 12.91 29.23 -19.13
CA ALA A 88 11.78 29.35 -18.20
C ALA A 88 11.89 30.57 -17.26
N LYS A 89 12.84 31.48 -17.50
CA LYS A 89 13.08 32.69 -16.70
C LYS A 89 13.30 32.41 -15.20
N ARG A 90 13.96 31.30 -14.85
CA ARG A 90 14.30 30.92 -13.47
C ARG A 90 15.74 31.30 -13.13
N LYS A 91 16.01 31.59 -11.85
CA LYS A 91 17.37 31.85 -11.34
C LYS A 91 18.19 30.56 -11.34
N CYS A 92 19.37 30.60 -11.95
CA CYS A 92 20.34 29.52 -11.91
C CYS A 92 21.56 29.96 -11.07
N GLY A 93 21.87 29.20 -10.03
CA GLY A 93 22.99 29.42 -9.12
C GLY A 93 23.79 28.15 -8.82
N MET A 94 23.60 27.06 -9.58
CA MET A 94 24.31 25.81 -9.36
C MET A 94 25.82 25.94 -9.64
N THR A 95 26.63 25.34 -8.77
CA THR A 95 28.07 25.15 -8.99
C THR A 95 28.42 23.67 -9.12
N LEU A 96 29.51 23.35 -9.83
CA LEU A 96 29.96 21.97 -9.96
C LEU A 96 30.39 21.39 -8.59
N GLU A 97 31.04 22.21 -7.77
CA GLU A 97 31.43 21.88 -6.40
C GLU A 97 30.22 21.52 -5.52
N HIS A 98 29.11 22.25 -5.65
CA HIS A 98 27.87 21.93 -4.94
C HIS A 98 27.31 20.58 -5.38
N LEU A 99 27.28 20.28 -6.68
CA LEU A 99 26.80 18.99 -7.18
C LEU A 99 27.68 17.82 -6.71
N ASN A 100 28.99 18.00 -6.67
CA ASN A 100 29.93 17.00 -6.15
C ASN A 100 29.73 16.78 -4.64
N THR A 101 29.49 17.86 -3.89
CA THR A 101 29.13 17.79 -2.47
C THR A 101 27.82 17.02 -2.28
N LEU A 102 26.82 17.24 -3.13
CA LEU A 102 25.56 16.48 -3.09
C LEU A 102 25.75 15.00 -3.41
N LEU A 103 26.59 14.66 -4.42
CA LEU A 103 26.92 13.27 -4.74
C LEU A 103 27.53 12.54 -3.54
N GLN A 104 28.51 13.16 -2.87
CA GLN A 104 29.13 12.61 -1.66
C GLN A 104 28.11 12.44 -0.53
N LYS A 105 27.30 13.47 -0.24
CA LYS A 105 26.24 13.41 0.79
C LYS A 105 25.21 12.30 0.51
N GLN A 106 24.90 12.06 -0.76
CA GLN A 106 23.98 11.00 -1.20
C GLN A 106 24.65 9.63 -1.39
N LYS A 107 25.93 9.48 -1.03
CA LYS A 107 26.69 8.23 -1.22
C LYS A 107 26.68 7.72 -2.66
N TYR A 108 26.64 8.65 -3.62
CA TYR A 108 26.56 8.35 -5.05
C TYR A 108 25.32 7.53 -5.43
N LEU A 109 24.22 7.69 -4.68
CA LEU A 109 22.93 7.06 -4.96
C LEU A 109 21.92 8.06 -5.51
N CYS A 110 21.02 7.56 -6.35
CA CYS A 110 19.84 8.32 -6.76
C CYS A 110 18.99 8.67 -5.53
N GLY A 111 18.71 9.96 -5.33
CA GLY A 111 17.90 10.44 -4.20
C GLY A 111 16.42 10.07 -4.25
N LEU A 112 15.99 9.35 -5.29
CA LEU A 112 14.61 8.90 -5.52
C LEU A 112 14.46 7.39 -5.46
N CYS A 113 15.30 6.62 -6.18
CA CYS A 113 15.19 5.16 -6.25
C CYS A 113 16.36 4.40 -5.61
N TYR A 114 17.38 5.10 -5.09
CA TYR A 114 18.58 4.52 -4.50
C TYR A 114 19.43 3.63 -5.41
N CYS A 115 19.19 3.65 -6.74
CA CYS A 115 20.12 2.99 -7.66
C CYS A 115 21.50 3.64 -7.58
N GLN A 116 22.54 2.83 -7.73
CA GLN A 116 23.92 3.30 -7.79
C GLN A 116 24.11 4.18 -9.02
N LEU A 117 24.69 5.36 -8.81
CA LEU A 117 25.00 6.30 -9.88
C LEU A 117 26.42 6.06 -10.38
N THR A 118 26.58 6.21 -11.68
CA THR A 118 27.84 6.27 -12.41
C THR A 118 27.92 7.61 -13.13
N ALA A 119 29.07 7.97 -13.69
CA ALA A 119 29.26 9.28 -14.33
C ALA A 119 28.38 9.51 -15.58
N ASP A 120 27.79 8.47 -16.16
CA ASP A 120 26.96 8.55 -17.36
C ASP A 120 25.48 8.81 -17.08
N ILE A 121 24.94 8.42 -15.93
CA ILE A 121 23.50 8.53 -15.60
C ILE A 121 23.04 9.64 -14.64
N PRO A 122 23.90 10.46 -13.98
CA PRO A 122 23.47 11.32 -12.90
C PRO A 122 22.77 12.57 -13.45
N SER A 123 21.74 13.04 -12.77
CA SER A 123 20.98 14.22 -13.13
C SER A 123 20.82 15.14 -11.93
N ALA A 124 20.93 16.44 -12.16
CA ALA A 124 20.45 17.44 -11.22
C ALA A 124 18.93 17.57 -11.41
N ASP A 125 18.17 17.15 -10.41
CA ASP A 125 16.70 17.24 -10.39
C ASP A 125 16.28 18.35 -9.43
N ARG A 126 15.31 19.17 -9.85
CA ARG A 126 14.82 20.29 -9.06
C ARG A 126 13.90 19.76 -7.97
N ILE A 127 14.11 20.18 -6.73
CA ILE A 127 13.22 19.84 -5.62
C ILE A 127 11.85 20.50 -5.84
N ASN A 128 11.84 21.79 -6.16
CA ASN A 128 10.68 22.55 -6.58
C ASN A 128 10.86 23.00 -8.04
N ASN A 129 9.93 22.60 -8.91
CA ASN A 129 9.98 22.94 -10.34
C ASN A 129 9.69 24.40 -10.67
N ASN A 130 9.14 25.16 -9.72
CA ASN A 130 8.92 26.60 -9.85
C ASN A 130 10.20 27.41 -9.57
N ILE A 131 11.16 26.81 -8.86
CA ILE A 131 12.45 27.42 -8.52
C ILE A 131 13.51 26.83 -9.47
N GLY A 132 14.42 27.67 -9.96
CA GLY A 132 15.53 27.19 -10.81
C GLY A 132 16.55 26.38 -10.03
N HIS A 133 17.62 25.99 -10.69
CA HIS A 133 18.70 25.24 -10.06
C HIS A 133 19.57 26.17 -9.22
N ILE A 134 19.24 26.28 -7.94
CA ILE A 134 20.00 26.98 -6.91
C ILE A 134 20.40 26.00 -5.81
N ASP A 135 21.45 26.34 -5.07
CA ASP A 135 21.87 25.58 -3.90
C ASP A 135 20.69 25.42 -2.93
N GLY A 136 20.41 24.17 -2.53
CA GLY A 136 19.25 23.83 -1.71
C GLY A 136 17.96 23.48 -2.47
N ASN A 137 17.87 23.73 -3.78
CA ASN A 137 16.75 23.28 -4.63
C ASN A 137 17.14 22.12 -5.57
N ILE A 138 18.25 21.44 -5.33
CA ILE A 138 18.77 20.38 -6.20
C ILE A 138 18.87 19.06 -5.42
N LEU A 139 18.38 18.00 -6.04
CA LEU A 139 18.56 16.60 -5.62
C LEU A 139 19.27 15.85 -6.75
N ILE A 140 20.28 15.04 -6.43
CA ILE A 140 20.88 14.18 -7.46
C ILE A 140 19.99 12.97 -7.67
N SER A 141 19.54 12.74 -8.90
CA SER A 141 18.74 11.58 -9.30
C SER A 141 19.34 10.90 -10.53
N CYS A 142 18.89 9.69 -10.86
CA CYS A 142 19.21 9.10 -12.17
C CYS A 142 18.32 9.72 -13.25
N GLY A 143 18.81 9.76 -14.49
CA GLY A 143 18.05 10.32 -15.62
C GLY A 143 16.64 9.73 -15.76
N LYS A 144 16.47 8.42 -15.53
CA LYS A 144 15.16 7.74 -15.57
C LYS A 144 14.18 8.30 -14.55
N CYS A 145 14.62 8.51 -13.30
CA CYS A 145 13.77 9.06 -12.25
C CYS A 145 13.44 10.54 -12.50
N ASN A 146 14.40 11.35 -12.95
CA ASN A 146 14.15 12.75 -13.29
C ASN A 146 13.05 12.88 -14.37
N SER A 147 13.18 12.13 -15.46
CA SER A 147 12.18 12.12 -16.54
C SER A 147 10.82 11.58 -16.09
N ALA A 148 10.79 10.54 -15.25
CA ALA A 148 9.55 9.93 -14.78
C ALA A 148 8.82 10.76 -13.72
N ARG A 149 9.54 11.57 -12.92
CA ARG A 149 8.95 12.37 -11.85
C ARG A 149 8.13 13.54 -12.38
N LYS A 150 8.57 14.18 -13.46
CA LYS A 150 7.91 15.36 -14.06
C LYS A 150 7.65 16.45 -13.01
N ASP A 151 6.39 16.74 -12.73
CA ASP A 151 5.88 17.74 -11.79
C ASP A 151 5.50 17.17 -10.42
N MET A 152 5.60 15.85 -10.24
CA MET A 152 5.28 15.20 -8.98
C MET A 152 6.19 15.67 -7.84
N SER A 153 5.61 15.81 -6.66
CA SER A 153 6.37 16.13 -5.45
C SER A 153 7.39 15.03 -5.14
N LEU A 154 8.50 15.40 -4.49
CA LEU A 154 9.52 14.44 -4.06
C LEU A 154 8.94 13.33 -3.18
N GLY A 155 8.09 13.70 -2.22
CA GLY A 155 7.46 12.75 -1.30
C GLY A 155 6.58 11.75 -2.05
N GLY A 156 5.71 12.24 -2.94
CA GLY A 156 4.84 11.40 -3.74
C GLY A 156 5.62 10.45 -4.66
N PHE A 157 6.66 10.94 -5.31
CA PHE A 157 7.47 10.10 -6.20
C PHE A 157 8.32 9.07 -5.45
N ARG A 158 8.86 9.42 -4.27
CA ARG A 158 9.55 8.45 -3.40
C ARG A 158 8.60 7.36 -2.92
N TYR A 159 7.39 7.73 -2.51
CA TYR A 159 6.37 6.76 -2.13
C TYR A 159 6.01 5.83 -3.31
N LYS A 160 5.80 6.39 -4.51
CA LYS A 160 5.59 5.60 -5.72
C LYS A 160 6.73 4.61 -5.97
N LYS A 161 7.99 5.05 -5.85
CA LYS A 161 9.16 4.15 -6.00
C LYS A 161 9.25 3.07 -4.92
N LEU A 162 8.82 3.37 -3.70
CA LEU A 162 8.72 2.38 -2.63
C LEU A 162 7.67 1.32 -2.94
N LEU A 163 6.52 1.72 -3.50
CA LEU A 163 5.49 0.78 -3.94
C LEU A 163 5.95 -0.07 -5.12
N GLU A 164 6.59 0.54 -6.12
CA GLU A 164 7.18 -0.21 -7.25
C GLU A 164 8.20 -1.26 -6.79
N PHE A 165 9.02 -0.93 -5.79
CA PHE A 165 10.00 -1.86 -5.22
C PHE A 165 9.36 -3.04 -4.46
N ASN A 166 8.18 -2.85 -3.88
CA ASN A 166 7.43 -3.90 -3.18
C ASN A 166 6.29 -4.46 -4.04
N SER A 167 6.30 -4.24 -5.35
CA SER A 167 5.17 -4.59 -6.22
C SER A 167 4.86 -6.10 -6.23
N ASP A 168 5.87 -6.94 -5.97
CA ASP A 168 5.76 -8.39 -5.79
C ASP A 168 5.07 -8.82 -4.47
N ARG A 169 4.88 -7.89 -3.53
CA ARG A 169 4.34 -8.13 -2.18
C ARG A 169 3.06 -7.36 -1.90
N LEU A 170 2.64 -6.52 -2.84
CA LEU A 170 1.45 -5.70 -2.74
C LEU A 170 0.30 -6.38 -3.49
N VAL A 171 -0.86 -6.42 -2.87
CA VAL A 171 -2.10 -6.89 -3.50
C VAL A 171 -2.77 -5.67 -4.14
N TYR A 172 -2.79 -5.61 -5.47
CA TYR A 172 -3.33 -4.45 -6.20
C TYR A 172 -4.77 -4.68 -6.68
N SER A 173 -5.02 -5.79 -7.35
CA SER A 173 -6.33 -6.23 -7.82
C SER A 173 -6.28 -7.74 -8.00
N ILE A 174 -7.37 -8.45 -7.70
CA ILE A 174 -7.47 -9.88 -8.02
C ILE A 174 -8.15 -10.00 -9.38
N ASN A 175 -7.35 -10.19 -10.42
CA ASN A 175 -7.82 -10.23 -11.80
C ASN A 175 -8.14 -11.67 -12.22
N ARG A 176 -8.55 -11.87 -13.48
CA ARG A 176 -8.78 -13.23 -14.02
C ARG A 176 -7.50 -14.10 -13.96
N GLU A 177 -6.34 -13.47 -14.06
CA GLU A 177 -5.03 -14.11 -13.94
C GLU A 177 -4.76 -14.64 -12.53
N GLU A 178 -5.20 -13.92 -11.49
CA GLU A 178 -5.06 -14.29 -10.07
C GLU A 178 -6.33 -14.96 -9.52
N LYS A 179 -7.12 -15.62 -10.38
CA LYS A 179 -8.39 -16.24 -9.99
C LYS A 179 -8.22 -17.30 -8.88
N ASP A 180 -7.04 -17.91 -8.75
CA ASP A 180 -6.73 -18.85 -7.68
C ASP A 180 -6.67 -18.17 -6.30
N ILE A 181 -6.13 -16.95 -6.22
CA ILE A 181 -6.14 -16.12 -5.00
C ILE A 181 -7.58 -15.78 -4.63
N TYR A 182 -8.41 -15.37 -5.60
CA TYR A 182 -9.84 -15.16 -5.36
C TYR A 182 -10.52 -16.43 -4.83
N ALA A 183 -10.25 -17.58 -5.43
CA ALA A 183 -10.84 -18.85 -5.02
C ALA A 183 -10.39 -19.26 -3.59
N LYS A 184 -9.11 -19.09 -3.26
CA LYS A 184 -8.56 -19.31 -1.91
C LYS A 184 -9.19 -18.35 -0.90
N MET A 185 -9.27 -17.06 -1.21
CA MET A 185 -9.92 -16.08 -0.33
C MET A 185 -11.40 -16.43 -0.16
N LYS A 186 -12.14 -16.69 -1.23
CA LYS A 186 -13.56 -17.08 -1.18
C LYS A 186 -13.80 -18.36 -0.39
N ALA A 187 -12.93 -19.35 -0.51
CA ALA A 187 -13.02 -20.59 0.26
C ALA A 187 -12.78 -20.37 1.76
N ASN A 188 -11.95 -19.37 2.12
CA ASN A 188 -11.61 -19.05 3.50
C ASN A 188 -12.49 -17.93 4.11
N ILE A 189 -13.19 -17.14 3.30
CA ILE A 189 -14.23 -16.20 3.74
C ILE A 189 -15.49 -17.03 4.05
N ALA A 190 -15.49 -17.67 5.22
CA ALA A 190 -16.64 -18.38 5.76
C ALA A 190 -17.43 -17.45 6.68
N GLY A 191 -18.66 -17.12 6.26
CA GLY A 191 -19.64 -16.40 7.08
C GLY A 191 -19.61 -14.88 6.96
N GLY A 192 -20.77 -14.32 6.64
CA GLY A 192 -21.08 -12.93 6.97
C GLY A 192 -21.79 -12.85 8.32
N PRO A 193 -22.13 -11.64 8.80
CA PRO A 193 -23.05 -11.47 9.94
C PRO A 193 -24.36 -12.26 9.77
N SER A 194 -24.75 -12.57 8.52
CA SER A 194 -25.84 -13.48 8.15
C SER A 194 -25.75 -14.90 8.69
N ILE A 195 -24.55 -15.41 9.01
CA ILE A 195 -24.41 -16.66 9.76
C ILE A 195 -24.89 -16.47 11.20
N ILE A 196 -24.63 -15.31 11.81
CA ILE A 196 -25.09 -14.98 13.15
C ILE A 196 -26.61 -14.74 13.17
N PHE A 197 -27.20 -14.32 12.05
CA PHE A 197 -28.65 -14.16 11.89
C PHE A 197 -29.41 -15.48 11.64
N ASN A 198 -28.73 -16.63 11.57
CA ASN A 198 -29.36 -17.96 11.53
C ASN A 198 -29.19 -18.66 12.88
N ARG A 199 -30.31 -19.08 13.50
CA ARG A 199 -30.40 -19.59 14.88
C ARG A 199 -29.51 -20.78 15.22
N TYR A 200 -29.15 -21.59 14.24
CA TYR A 200 -28.37 -22.80 14.44
C TYR A 200 -27.64 -23.20 13.14
N ALA A 201 -26.32 -23.06 13.14
CA ALA A 201 -25.45 -23.50 12.06
C ALA A 201 -24.60 -24.69 12.53
N LYS A 202 -24.92 -25.90 12.04
CA LYS A 202 -24.13 -27.11 12.30
C LYS A 202 -23.35 -27.48 11.04
N ARG A 203 -22.04 -27.71 11.22
CA ARG A 203 -21.12 -28.07 10.13
C ARG A 203 -21.66 -29.31 9.42
N ASN A 204 -21.78 -29.24 8.09
CA ASN A 204 -22.34 -30.27 7.20
C ASN A 204 -23.86 -30.50 7.28
N GLU A 205 -24.60 -29.71 8.05
CA GLU A 205 -26.06 -29.86 8.20
C GLU A 205 -26.83 -28.59 7.79
N THR A 206 -26.39 -27.42 8.26
CA THR A 206 -27.07 -26.15 7.93
C THR A 206 -26.54 -25.60 6.60
N LYS A 207 -27.41 -25.53 5.58
CA LYS A 207 -27.07 -25.00 4.24
C LYS A 207 -27.29 -23.49 4.16
N ILE A 208 -26.35 -22.76 3.55
CA ILE A 208 -26.34 -21.29 3.49
C ILE A 208 -27.35 -20.74 2.45
N ARG A 209 -27.76 -21.56 1.47
CA ARG A 209 -28.79 -21.27 0.46
C ARG A 209 -29.59 -22.54 0.25
N GLY A 210 -30.91 -22.42 0.20
CA GLY A 210 -31.88 -23.51 0.37
C GLY A 210 -31.73 -24.76 -0.50
N ASP A 211 -30.88 -24.81 -1.53
CA ASP A 211 -30.75 -26.00 -2.38
C ASP A 211 -29.32 -26.33 -2.86
N ALA A 212 -29.09 -27.64 -2.92
CA ALA A 212 -27.98 -28.44 -3.48
C ALA A 212 -26.60 -28.40 -2.79
N MET A 213 -26.13 -29.60 -2.38
CA MET A 213 -24.69 -29.87 -2.19
C MET A 213 -24.00 -29.68 -3.54
N ARG A 214 -22.93 -28.90 -3.59
CA ARG A 214 -21.91 -29.08 -4.62
C ARG A 214 -20.88 -30.04 -4.05
N SER A 215 -20.82 -31.25 -4.60
CA SER A 215 -19.63 -32.09 -4.48
C SER A 215 -18.46 -31.28 -5.05
N ILE A 216 -17.43 -31.12 -4.23
CA ILE A 216 -16.10 -30.77 -4.74
C ILE A 216 -15.42 -32.12 -4.85
N ASP A 217 -15.45 -32.69 -6.06
CA ASP A 217 -14.61 -33.85 -6.35
C ASP A 217 -13.15 -33.37 -6.29
N TYR A 218 -12.39 -33.97 -5.39
CA TYR A 218 -10.94 -33.92 -5.44
C TYR A 218 -10.48 -34.96 -6.47
N SER A 219 -10.18 -34.49 -7.68
CA SER A 219 -9.32 -35.16 -8.65
C SER A 219 -8.16 -34.22 -9.00
#